data_AF-A0A6J5YM27-F1
#
_entry.id   AF-A0A6J5YM27-F1
#
_cell.length_a   1.000
_cell.length_b   1.000
_cell.length_c   1.000
_cell.angle_alpha   90.00
_cell.angle_beta   90.00
_cell.angle_gamma   90.00
#
_symmetry.space_group_name_H-M   'P 1'
#
loop_
_entity.id
_entity.type
_entity.pdbx_description
1 polymer ?
#
loop_
_entity_poly.entity_id
_entity_poly.type
_entity_poly.pdbx_seq_one_letter_code
_entity_poly.pdbx_strand_id
1 'polypeptide(L)'
;MQGYGHLLARTNGWDEAVVDRFLADEVIQGVRGLDVSGTPEQLQHAATLIPEEWLAPAATGSPTACVAAIRNQLDLGCDGVIMHGATPSELAPIVAEYKASR
;
A
#
# COMPACT_ATOMS: atom_id res chain seq x y z
N MET A 1 3.64 -19.07 0.89
CA MET A 1 3.75 -19.18 2.35
C MET A 1 2.33 -19.15 2.92
N GLN A 2 1.77 -20.31 3.27
CA GLN A 2 0.40 -20.39 3.82
C GLN A 2 0.36 -19.70 5.20
N GLY A 3 -0.68 -18.90 5.48
CA GLY A 3 -0.88 -18.21 6.77
C GLY A 3 -0.19 -16.85 6.94
N TYR A 4 0.58 -16.38 5.96
CA TYR A 4 1.28 -15.09 6.06
C TYR A 4 0.30 -13.89 6.10
N GLY A 5 -0.79 -13.93 5.34
CA GLY A 5 -1.81 -12.87 5.34
C GLY A 5 -2.46 -12.67 6.71
N HIS A 6 -2.89 -13.76 7.35
CA HIS A 6 -3.45 -13.72 8.72
C HIS A 6 -2.46 -13.21 9.76
N LEU A 7 -1.17 -13.57 9.63
CA LEU A 7 -0.13 -13.02 10.51
C LEU A 7 -0.01 -11.50 10.36
N LEU A 8 -0.02 -10.98 9.13
CA LEU A 8 0.01 -9.54 8.87
C LEU A 8 -1.22 -8.84 9.45
N ALA A 9 -2.42 -9.38 9.23
CA ALA A 9 -3.65 -8.82 9.77
C ALA A 9 -3.60 -8.74 11.31
N ARG A 10 -3.24 -9.83 12.00
CA ARG A 10 -3.10 -9.82 13.47
C ARG A 10 -2.05 -8.83 13.96
N THR A 11 -0.89 -8.76 13.30
CA THR A 11 0.20 -7.86 13.71
C THR A 11 -0.22 -6.40 13.64
N ASN A 12 -1.05 -6.03 12.66
CA ASN A 12 -1.56 -4.67 12.48
C ASN A 12 -2.91 -4.44 13.20
N GLY A 13 -3.47 -5.44 13.88
CA GLY A 13 -4.78 -5.35 14.52
C GLY A 13 -5.95 -5.23 13.53
N TRP A 14 -5.76 -5.69 12.29
CA TRP A 14 -6.79 -5.68 11.25
C TRP A 14 -7.71 -6.90 11.34
N ASP A 15 -8.90 -6.79 10.75
CA ASP A 15 -9.88 -7.88 10.68
C ASP A 15 -9.38 -9.02 9.79
N GLU A 16 -9.09 -10.18 10.41
CA GLU A 16 -8.68 -11.40 9.71
C GLU A 16 -9.75 -11.91 8.73
N ALA A 17 -11.04 -11.61 8.95
CA ALA A 17 -12.10 -12.03 8.04
C ALA A 17 -12.01 -11.34 6.66
N VAL A 18 -11.32 -10.20 6.56
CA VAL A 18 -10.97 -9.59 5.26
C VAL A 18 -10.02 -10.52 4.49
N VAL A 19 -9.02 -11.09 5.17
CA VAL A 19 -8.07 -12.03 4.56
C VAL A 19 -8.80 -13.28 4.08
N ASP A 20 -9.73 -13.80 4.88
CA ASP A 20 -10.54 -14.96 4.49
C ASP A 20 -11.38 -14.69 3.24
N ARG A 21 -12.05 -13.52 3.18
CA ARG A 21 -12.82 -13.11 2.00
C ARG A 21 -11.93 -12.93 0.76
N PHE A 22 -10.78 -12.27 0.92
CA PHE A 22 -9.82 -12.09 -0.17
C PHE A 22 -9.34 -13.43 -0.71
N LEU A 23 -8.98 -14.36 0.17
CA LEU A 23 -8.53 -15.69 -0.23
C LEU A 23 -9.67 -16.55 -0.81
N ALA A 24 -10.92 -16.36 -0.39
CA ALA A 24 -12.06 -17.12 -0.91
C ALA A 24 -12.57 -16.63 -2.28
N ASP A 25 -12.14 -15.45 -2.74
CA ASP A 25 -12.58 -14.87 -4.01
C ASP A 25 -12.15 -15.74 -5.21
N GLU A 26 -13.08 -15.99 -6.14
CA GLU A 26 -12.88 -16.89 -7.28
C GLU A 26 -11.76 -16.42 -8.22
N VAL A 27 -11.65 -15.11 -8.43
CA VAL A 27 -10.59 -14.52 -9.27
C VAL A 27 -9.24 -14.72 -8.57
N ILE A 28 -9.17 -14.47 -7.27
CA ILE A 28 -7.94 -14.64 -6.48
C ILE A 28 -7.49 -16.10 -6.44
N GLN A 29 -8.40 -17.04 -6.23
CA GLN A 29 -8.12 -18.48 -6.26
C GLN A 29 -7.60 -18.95 -7.64
N GLY A 30 -8.03 -18.30 -8.72
CA GLY A 30 -7.62 -18.60 -10.08
C GLY A 30 -6.20 -18.15 -10.46
N VAL A 31 -5.54 -17.31 -9.63
CA VAL A 31 -4.24 -16.72 -9.96
C VAL A 31 -3.12 -17.30 -9.10
N ARG A 32 -2.09 -17.86 -9.75
CA ARG A 32 -0.89 -18.34 -9.04
C ARG A 32 0.15 -17.24 -8.90
N GLY A 33 0.07 -16.49 -7.81
CA GLY A 33 0.99 -15.38 -7.52
C GLY A 33 0.53 -14.12 -8.24
N LEU A 34 -0.30 -13.34 -7.56
CA LEU A 34 -0.95 -12.16 -8.14
C LEU A 34 0.05 -11.08 -8.57
N ASP A 35 1.15 -10.95 -7.83
CA ASP A 35 2.27 -10.03 -8.10
C ASP A 35 3.15 -10.44 -9.29
N VAL A 36 3.13 -11.72 -9.67
CA VAL A 36 3.97 -12.28 -10.74
C VAL A 36 3.19 -12.48 -12.04
N SER A 37 1.95 -12.97 -11.95
CA SER A 37 1.16 -13.41 -13.11
C SER A 37 -0.21 -12.76 -13.23
N GLY A 38 -0.59 -11.87 -12.31
CA GLY A 38 -1.88 -11.18 -12.36
C GLY A 38 -1.98 -10.24 -13.56
N THR A 39 -3.12 -10.27 -14.25
CA THR A 39 -3.42 -9.24 -15.27
C THR A 39 -3.83 -7.92 -14.59
N PRO A 40 -3.76 -6.78 -15.28
CA PRO A 40 -4.23 -5.50 -14.75
C PRO A 40 -5.68 -5.55 -14.23
N GLU A 41 -6.57 -6.27 -14.92
CA GLU A 41 -7.97 -6.42 -14.54
C GLU A 41 -8.12 -7.24 -13.26
N GLN A 42 -7.31 -8.30 -13.10
CA GLN A 42 -7.29 -9.11 -11.87
C GLN A 42 -6.73 -8.31 -10.69
N LEU A 43 -5.71 -7.49 -10.92
CA LEU A 43 -5.17 -6.57 -9.91
C LEU A 43 -6.19 -5.51 -9.50
N GLN A 44 -6.94 -4.95 -10.45
CA GLN A 44 -8.01 -4.00 -10.18
C GLN A 44 -9.16 -4.65 -9.40
N HIS A 45 -9.54 -5.88 -9.74
CA HIS A 45 -10.51 -6.65 -8.95
C HIS A 45 -10.02 -6.87 -7.52
N ALA A 46 -8.78 -7.37 -7.36
CA ALA A 46 -8.17 -7.60 -6.06
C ALA A 46 -8.14 -6.33 -5.19
N ALA A 47 -7.90 -5.16 -5.79
CA ALA A 47 -7.90 -3.89 -5.08
C ALA A 47 -9.27 -3.56 -4.46
N THR A 48 -10.39 -4.02 -5.04
CA THR A 48 -11.74 -3.80 -4.48
C THR A 48 -12.02 -4.62 -3.22
N LEU A 49 -11.24 -5.68 -2.99
CA LEU A 49 -11.40 -6.59 -1.85
C LEU A 49 -10.60 -6.13 -0.63
N ILE A 50 -9.63 -5.23 -0.82
CA ILE A 50 -8.74 -4.72 0.23
C ILE A 50 -9.31 -3.39 0.75
N PRO A 51 -9.57 -3.27 2.06
CA PRO A 51 -10.05 -2.03 2.65
C PRO A 51 -9.05 -0.87 2.50
N GLU A 52 -9.56 0.33 2.25
CA GLU A 52 -8.73 1.53 2.06
C GLU A 52 -7.89 1.85 3.29
N GLU A 53 -8.39 1.57 4.50
CA GLU A 53 -7.68 1.85 5.74
C GLU A 53 -6.39 1.02 5.91
N TRP A 54 -6.25 -0.11 5.21
CA TRP A 54 -5.00 -0.87 5.19
C TRP A 54 -3.92 -0.15 4.36
N LEU A 55 -4.34 0.68 3.41
CA LEU A 55 -3.47 1.45 2.51
C LEU A 55 -3.25 2.89 3.01
N ALA A 56 -4.05 3.37 3.96
CA ALA A 56 -3.96 4.72 4.50
C ALA A 56 -2.56 5.18 4.99
N PRO A 57 -1.68 4.29 5.50
CA PRO A 57 -0.31 4.69 5.87
C PRO A 57 0.61 5.01 4.66
N ALA A 58 0.22 4.62 3.44
CA ALA A 58 1.03 4.85 2.25
C ALA A 58 0.95 6.32 1.78
N ALA A 59 2.09 6.87 1.36
CA ALA A 59 2.15 8.18 0.74
C ALA A 59 1.62 8.10 -0.71
N THR A 60 0.35 8.43 -0.91
CA THR A 60 -0.32 8.40 -2.22
C THR A 60 -1.12 9.68 -2.47
N GLY A 61 -1.53 9.89 -3.73
CA GLY A 61 -2.33 11.05 -4.12
C GLY A 61 -1.49 12.28 -4.48
N SER A 62 -1.84 13.45 -3.94
CA SER A 62 -1.20 14.72 -4.32
C SER A 62 0.21 14.87 -3.70
N PRO A 63 1.08 15.71 -4.29
CA PRO A 63 2.40 15.98 -3.70
C PRO A 63 2.33 16.44 -2.24
N THR A 64 1.37 17.31 -1.90
CA THR A 64 1.18 17.81 -0.54
C THR A 64 0.73 16.69 0.42
N ALA A 65 -0.15 15.78 -0.02
CA ALA A 65 -0.56 14.63 0.79
C ALA A 65 0.63 13.67 1.04
N CYS A 66 1.43 13.39 0.01
CA CYS A 66 2.64 12.59 0.14
C CYS A 66 3.65 13.23 1.10
N VAL A 67 3.86 14.55 1.02
CA VAL A 67 4.76 15.27 1.94
C VAL A 67 4.24 15.25 3.38
N ALA A 68 2.94 15.38 3.59
CA ALA A 68 2.33 15.23 4.90
C ALA A 68 2.59 13.83 5.49
N ALA A 69 2.44 12.77 4.69
CA ALA A 69 2.73 11.40 5.10
C ALA A 69 4.23 11.21 5.44
N ILE A 70 5.14 11.75 4.62
CA ILE A 70 6.59 11.72 4.89
C ILE A 70 6.89 12.36 6.25
N ARG A 71 6.35 13.56 6.51
CA ARG A 71 6.57 14.27 7.77
C ARG A 71 6.01 13.52 8.96
N ASN A 72 4.83 12.93 8.83
CA ASN A 72 4.24 12.12 9.88
C ASN A 72 5.15 10.94 10.28
N GLN A 73 5.84 10.29 9.33
CA GLN A 73 6.82 9.25 9.66
C GLN A 73 8.01 9.80 10.47
N LEU A 74 8.50 10.99 10.11
CA LEU A 74 9.59 11.66 10.86
C LEU A 74 9.12 12.09 12.25
N ASP A 75 7.89 12.58 12.40
CA ASP A 75 7.28 12.95 13.68
C ASP A 75 7.10 11.74 14.61
N LEU A 76 6.92 10.54 14.04
CA LEU A 76 6.92 9.27 14.78
C LEU A 76 8.33 8.81 15.20
N GLY A 77 9.38 9.55 14.82
CA GLY A 77 10.77 9.30 15.23
C GLY A 77 11.63 8.56 14.20
N CYS A 78 11.18 8.42 12.96
CA CYS A 78 12.03 7.87 11.89
C CYS A 78 13.15 8.85 11.51
N ASP A 79 14.37 8.35 11.31
CA ASP A 79 15.50 9.15 10.81
C ASP A 79 15.41 9.46 9.30
N GLY A 80 14.56 8.72 8.59
CA GLY A 80 14.38 8.87 7.15
C GLY A 80 13.27 7.97 6.60
N VAL A 81 12.93 8.19 5.34
CA VAL A 81 11.91 7.41 4.61
C VAL A 81 12.46 6.92 3.26
N ILE A 82 11.92 5.80 2.79
CA ILE A 82 12.22 5.26 1.45
C ILE A 82 10.92 5.30 0.64
N MET A 83 10.92 6.08 -0.45
CA MET A 83 9.79 6.17 -1.37
C MET A 83 9.98 5.15 -2.49
N HIS A 84 9.29 4.01 -2.41
CA HIS A 84 9.40 2.91 -3.38
C HIS A 84 8.15 2.80 -4.27
N GLY A 85 8.27 2.08 -5.39
CA GLY A 85 7.13 1.83 -6.29
C GLY A 85 6.77 3.00 -7.22
N ALA A 86 7.65 4.00 -7.35
CA ALA A 86 7.45 5.16 -8.20
C ALA A 86 8.70 5.44 -9.05
N THR A 87 8.49 5.96 -10.26
CA THR A 87 9.55 6.43 -11.15
C THR A 87 10.12 7.77 -10.68
N PRO A 88 11.33 8.16 -11.11
CA PRO A 88 11.89 9.46 -10.80
C PRO A 88 11.00 10.65 -11.18
N SER A 89 10.26 10.54 -12.30
CA SER A 89 9.32 11.58 -12.76
C SER A 89 8.10 11.71 -11.85
N GLU A 90 7.60 10.61 -11.28
CA GLU A 90 6.48 10.64 -10.34
C GLU A 90 6.91 11.19 -8.98
N LEU A 91 8.16 10.96 -8.57
CA LEU A 91 8.71 11.48 -7.31
C LEU A 91 9.15 12.95 -7.39
N ALA A 92 9.55 13.44 -8.57
CA ALA A 92 10.01 14.81 -8.77
C ALA A 92 9.08 15.89 -8.17
N PRO A 93 7.76 15.88 -8.40
CA PRO A 93 6.86 16.88 -7.80
C PRO A 93 6.77 16.77 -6.27
N ILE A 94 6.87 15.58 -5.70
CA ILE A 94 6.87 15.37 -4.24
C ILE A 94 8.14 15.97 -3.63
N VAL A 95 9.30 15.75 -4.26
CA VAL A 95 10.58 16.33 -3.81
C VAL A 95 10.57 17.86 -3.92
N ALA A 96 9.95 18.42 -4.96
CA ALA A 96 9.79 19.87 -5.10
C ALA A 96 8.91 20.45 -3.97
N GLU A 97 7.77 19.82 -3.69
CA GLU A 97 6.86 20.22 -2.62
C GLU A 97 7.52 20.10 -1.23
N TYR A 98 8.29 19.03 -0.99
CA TYR A 98 9.01 18.84 0.26
C TYR A 98 10.01 19.97 0.53
N LYS A 99 10.68 20.46 -0.52
CA LYS A 99 11.60 21.61 -0.45
C LYS A 99 10.87 22.93 -0.25
N ALA A 100 9.74 23.12 -0.93
CA ALA A 100 9.00 24.38 -0.92
C ALA A 100 8.26 24.64 0.39
N SER A 101 7.78 23.57 1.05
CA SER A 101 6.99 23.64 2.29
C SER A 101 7.83 23.48 3.57
N ARG A 102 9.15 23.67 3.48
CA ARG A 102 10.08 23.52 4.60
C ARG A 102 10.26 24.82 5.39
#